data_AF-A0A1H4S6M1-F1
#
_entry.id   AF-A0A1H4S6M1-F1
#
_cell.length_a   1.000
_cell.length_b   1.000
_cell.length_c   1.000
_cell.angle_alpha   90.00
_cell.angle_beta   90.00
_cell.angle_gamma   90.00
#
_symmetry.space_group_name_H-M   'P 1'
#
loop_
_entity.id
_entity.type
_entity.pdbx_description
1 polymer ?
#
loop_
_entity_poly.entity_id
_entity_poly.type
_entity_poly.pdbx_seq_one_letter_code
_entity_poly.pdbx_strand_id
1 'polypeptide(L)' 'MSVLGTGAELGREATGGLLEVPGVTWLDAPAADVDEYATVAAGELDGELDLYRGTGRT' A
#
# COMPACT_ATOMS: atom_id res chain seq x y z
N MET A 1 -6.69 -5.36 -2.69
CA MET A 1 -6.43 -4.77 -1.36
C MET A 1 -7.66 -3.96 -1.05
N SER A 2 -8.23 -4.11 0.14
CA SER A 2 -9.56 -3.62 0.44
C SER A 2 -9.66 -2.99 1.82
N VAL A 3 -10.70 -2.21 2.06
CA VAL A 3 -11.07 -1.76 3.40
C VAL A 3 -11.60 -2.96 4.18
N LEU A 4 -10.99 -3.28 5.32
CA LEU A 4 -11.32 -4.48 6.08
C LEU A 4 -12.77 -4.49 6.59
N GLY A 5 -13.28 -3.33 7.00
CA GLY A 5 -14.63 -3.20 7.58
C GLY A 5 -15.77 -3.37 6.55
N THR A 6 -15.51 -3.08 5.27
CA THR A 6 -16.56 -2.99 4.24
C THR A 6 -16.31 -3.93 3.06
N GLY A 7 -15.08 -4.39 2.86
CA GLY A 7 -14.67 -5.14 1.68
C GLY A 7 -14.52 -4.28 0.42
N ALA A 8 -14.65 -2.95 0.52
CA ALA A 8 -14.48 -2.06 -0.62
C ALA A 8 -13.04 -2.11 -1.15
N GLU A 9 -12.86 -2.32 -2.45
CA GLU A 9 -11.53 -2.32 -3.07
C GLU A 9 -10.91 -0.92 -3.06
N LEU A 10 -9.61 -0.86 -2.78
CA LEU A 10 -8.81 0.35 -2.84
C LEU A 10 -8.03 0.39 -4.15
N GLY A 11 -8.12 1.52 -4.84
CA GLY A 11 -7.22 1.83 -5.95
C GLY A 11 -5.77 1.88 -5.46
N ARG A 12 -4.84 1.48 -6.32
CA ARG A 12 -3.41 1.44 -6.00
C ARG A 12 -2.58 1.82 -7.20
N GLU A 13 -1.54 2.60 -6.96
CA GLU A 13 -0.59 3.02 -7.99
C GLU A 13 0.84 2.94 -7.45
N ALA A 14 1.72 2.27 -8.20
CA ALA A 14 3.14 2.25 -7.89
C ALA A 14 3.82 3.45 -8.56
N THR A 15 4.59 4.21 -7.78
CA THR A 15 5.34 5.37 -8.26
C THR A 15 6.81 5.27 -7.89
N GLY A 16 7.68 5.77 -8.76
CA GLY A 16 9.13 5.77 -8.55
C GLY A 16 9.77 4.38 -8.71
N GLY A 17 10.85 4.16 -7.95
CA GLY A 17 11.75 3.02 -8.11
C GLY A 17 12.86 3.29 -9.14
N LEU A 18 14.05 2.75 -8.88
CA LEU A 18 15.19 2.83 -9.79
C LEU A 18 16.10 1.63 -9.57
N LEU A 19 16.29 0.80 -10.60
CA LEU A 19 17.07 -0.44 -10.51
C LEU A 19 16.57 -1.29 -9.33
N GLU A 20 17.43 -1.64 -8.38
CA GLU A 20 17.09 -2.43 -7.19
C GLU A 20 16.39 -1.64 -6.08
N VAL A 21 16.27 -0.31 -6.23
CA VAL A 21 15.62 0.53 -5.23
C VAL A 21 14.10 0.46 -5.44
N PRO A 22 13.33 -0.05 -4.46
CA PRO A 22 11.88 -0.16 -4.59
C PRO A 22 11.23 1.24 -4.64
N GLY A 23 10.12 1.33 -5.36
CA GLY A 23 9.26 2.51 -5.39
C GLY A 23 8.33 2.60 -4.17
N VAL A 24 7.33 3.47 -4.28
CA VAL A 24 6.26 3.62 -3.28
C VAL A 24 4.94 3.21 -3.91
N THR A 25 4.21 2.31 -3.26
CA THR A 25 2.82 2.02 -3.61
C THR A 25 1.92 2.99 -2.88
N TRP A 26 1.20 3.81 -3.64
CA TRP A 26 0.12 4.66 -3.16
C TRP A 26 -1.19 3.88 -3.16
N LEU A 27 -2.01 4.17 -2.16
CA LEU A 27 -3.39 3.70 -2.08
C LEU A 27 -4.30 4.91 -2.18
N ASP A 28 -5.30 4.80 -3.04
CA ASP A 28 -6.34 5.81 -3.11
C ASP A 28 -7.14 5.78 -1.80
N ALA A 29 -7.34 6.95 -1.20
CA ALA A 29 -8.19 7.04 -0.03
C ALA A 29 -9.63 6.63 -0.41
N PRO A 30 -10.29 5.78 0.38
CA PRO A 30 -11.67 5.41 0.09
C PRO A 30 -12.57 6.65 0.15
N ALA A 31 -13.38 6.84 -0.89
CA ALA A 31 -14.23 8.03 -1.04
C ALA A 31 -15.45 8.04 -0.10
N ALA A 32 -15.83 6.87 0.42
CA ALA A 32 -16.95 6.66 1.32
C ALA A 32 -16.64 5.51 2.30
N ASP A 33 -17.48 5.33 3.32
CA ASP A 33 -17.38 4.23 4.29
C ASP A 33 -16.05 4.18 5.07
N VAL A 34 -15.52 5.35 5.41
CA VAL A 34 -14.41 5.50 6.35
C VAL A 34 -14.91 5.43 7.79
N ASP A 35 -14.17 4.70 8.62
CA ASP A 35 -14.42 4.65 10.06
C ASP A 35 -13.96 5.96 10.72
N GLU A 36 -14.73 6.44 11.70
CA GLU A 36 -14.47 7.72 12.38
C GLU A 36 -13.17 7.73 13.20
N TYR A 37 -12.70 6.57 13.63
CA TYR A 37 -11.50 6.41 14.46
C TYR A 37 -10.32 5.90 13.63
N ALA A 38 -10.51 4.84 12.84
CA ALA A 38 -9.46 4.25 12.04
C ALA A 38 -9.99 3.39 10.90
N THR A 39 -9.65 3.76 9.66
CA THR A 39 -9.90 2.91 8.49
C THR A 39 -8.74 1.94 8.30
N VAL A 40 -9.03 0.64 8.39
CA VAL A 40 -8.03 -0.43 8.23
C VAL A 40 -8.10 -1.00 6.82
N ALA A 41 -6.95 -1.12 6.17
CA ALA A 41 -6.83 -1.76 4.86
C ALA A 41 -6.18 -3.15 4.98
N ALA A 42 -6.79 -4.14 4.32
CA ALA A 42 -6.32 -5.51 4.25
C ALA A 42 -5.70 -5.79 2.88
N GLY A 43 -4.47 -6.32 2.89
CA GLY A 43 -3.75 -6.70 1.69
C GLY A 43 -2.95 -7.97 1.90
N GLU A 44 -2.75 -8.72 0.82
CA GLU A 44 -1.85 -9.86 0.76
C GLU A 44 -0.57 -9.44 0.06
N LEU A 45 0.56 -9.94 0.55
CA LEU A 45 1.85 -9.76 -0.09
C LEU A 45 2.20 -11.04 -0.84
N ASP A 46 2.60 -10.89 -2.09
CA ASP A 46 2.99 -12.03 -2.91
C ASP A 46 4.37 -12.54 -2.50
N GLY A 47 4.44 -13.78 -2.03
CA GLY A 47 5.70 -14.49 -1.77
C GLY A 47 6.43 -14.08 -0.48
N GLU A 48 7.74 -14.35 -0.46
CA GLU A 48 8.60 -14.01 0.66
C GLU A 48 8.96 -12.52 0.67
N LEU A 49 9.15 -11.94 1.86
CA LEU A 49 9.49 -10.53 2.00
C LEU A 49 10.88 -10.24 1.40
N ASP A 50 10.91 -9.52 0.29
CA ASP A 50 12.14 -8.98 -0.30
C ASP A 50 12.45 -7.60 0.29
N LEU A 51 13.31 -7.57 1.31
CA LEU A 51 13.65 -6.35 2.04
C LEU A 51 14.82 -5.62 1.38
N TYR A 52 14.55 -4.42 0.85
CA TYR A 52 15.60 -3.50 0.45
C TYR A 52 16.37 -2.96 1.68
N ARG A 53 17.70 -3.12 1.68
CA ARG A 53 18.60 -2.69 2.77
C ARG A 53 19.63 -1.64 2.37
N GLY A 54 19.48 -1.03 1.18
CA GLY A 54 20.37 0.04 0.75
C GLY A 54 20.14 1.35 1.52
N THR A 55 20.90 2.39 1.21
CA THR A 55 20.89 3.65 1.96
C THR A 55 19.68 4.55 1.68
N GLY A 56 18.81 4.19 0.74
CA GLY A 56 17.72 5.05 0.28
C GLY A 56 18.23 6.36 -0.34
N ARG A 57 17.32 7.35 -0.49
CA ARG A 57 17.72 8.74 -0.75
C ARG A 57 17.89 9.45 0.61
N THR A 58 19.11 9.88 0.92
CA THR A 58 19.40 10.94 1.90
C THR A 58 19.13 12.31 1.31
#